data_AF-A0A1N5TL71-F1
#
_entry.id   AF-A0A1N5TL71-F1
#
_cell.length_a   1.000
_cell.length_b   1.000
_cell.length_c   1.000
_cell.angle_alpha   90.00
_cell.angle_beta   90.00
_cell.angle_gamma   90.00
#
_symmetry.space_group_name_H-M   'P 1'
#
loop_
_entity.id
_entity.type
_entity.pdbx_description
1 polymer ?
#
loop_
_entity_poly.entity_id
_entity_poly.type
_entity_poly.pdbx_seq_one_letter_code
_entity_poly.pdbx_strand_id
1 'polypeptide(L)' 'MTTINLAPLKQKALNFPEPVKSLILSEPDMIDAQDFISKLGTWLKLVNMEERQK' A
#
# COMPACT_ATOMS: atom_id res chain seq x y z
N MET A 1 -2.35 21.04 1.89
CA MET A 1 -2.27 19.62 1.48
C MET A 1 -1.32 18.95 2.44
N THR A 2 -1.75 17.88 3.08
CA THR A 2 -0.93 17.13 4.05
C THR A 2 -0.34 15.95 3.32
N THR A 3 0.98 15.85 3.26
CA THR A 3 1.67 14.77 2.54
C THR A 3 2.16 13.69 3.50
N ILE A 4 2.07 12.44 3.08
CA ILE A 4 2.55 11.27 3.82
C ILE A 4 3.79 10.72 3.13
N ASN A 5 4.83 10.43 3.92
CA ASN A 5 6.02 9.73 3.46
C ASN A 5 5.74 8.21 3.42
N LEU A 6 5.74 7.64 2.21
CA LEU A 6 5.52 6.23 1.94
C LEU A 6 6.79 5.38 2.05
N ALA A 7 8.00 5.96 2.13
CA ALA A 7 9.24 5.19 2.16
C ALA A 7 9.26 4.10 3.26
N PRO A 8 8.80 4.34 4.50
CA PRO A 8 8.72 3.28 5.51
C PRO A 8 7.74 2.16 5.14
N LEU A 9 6.62 2.49 4.47
CA LEU A 9 5.65 1.50 4.02
C LEU A 9 6.20 0.67 2.85
N LYS A 10 6.89 1.30 1.90
CA LYS A 10 7.54 0.62 0.77
C LYS A 10 8.56 -0.42 1.23
N GLN A 11 9.34 -0.12 2.27
CA GLN A 11 10.25 -1.09 2.86
C GLN A 11 9.51 -2.31 3.43
N LYS A 12 8.37 -2.09 4.11
CA LYS A 12 7.52 -3.18 4.60
C LYS A 12 6.83 -3.97 3.48
N ALA A 13 6.44 -3.28 2.40
CA ALA A 13 5.74 -3.86 1.26
C ALA A 13 6.58 -4.89 0.50
N LEU A 14 7.90 -4.91 0.64
CA LEU A 14 8.76 -5.94 0.07
C LEU A 14 8.38 -7.37 0.51
N ASN A 15 7.78 -7.50 1.70
CA ASN A 15 7.30 -8.74 2.29
C ASN A 15 5.80 -9.01 2.06
N PHE A 16 5.08 -8.09 1.43
CA PHE A 16 3.69 -8.30 1.08
C PHE A 16 3.60 -9.18 -0.18
N PRO A 17 2.49 -9.91 -0.33
CA PRO A 17 2.32 -10.72 -1.52
C PRO A 17 1.85 -9.88 -2.73
N GLU A 18 1.86 -10.50 -3.91
CA GLU A 18 1.42 -9.86 -5.16
C GLU A 18 -0.09 -10.01 -5.35
N PRO A 19 -0.82 -8.94 -5.71
CA PRO A 19 -0.29 -7.72 -6.36
C PRO A 19 -0.01 -6.54 -5.41
N VAL A 20 -0.26 -6.69 -4.10
CA VAL A 20 -0.23 -5.57 -3.14
C VAL A 20 1.16 -4.94 -3.06
N LYS A 21 2.20 -5.77 -3.07
CA LYS A 21 3.60 -5.33 -3.12
C LYS A 21 3.85 -4.40 -4.30
N SER A 22 3.56 -4.85 -5.51
CA SER A 22 3.78 -4.04 -6.73
C SER A 22 3.01 -2.72 -6.68
N LEU A 23 1.77 -2.73 -6.20
CA LEU A 23 0.95 -1.52 -6.08
C LEU A 23 1.60 -0.49 -5.15
N ILE A 24 2.01 -0.88 -3.94
CA ILE A 24 2.63 0.05 -2.99
C ILE A 24 3.97 0.59 -3.51
N LEU A 25 4.78 -0.25 -4.15
CA LEU A 25 6.09 0.16 -4.66
C LEU A 25 5.99 1.10 -5.87
N SER A 26 4.89 1.06 -6.63
CA SER A 26 4.64 1.91 -7.79
C SER A 26 4.26 3.36 -7.45
N GLU A 27 3.82 3.61 -6.21
CA GLU A 27 3.47 4.95 -5.73
C GLU A 27 4.70 5.85 -5.61
N PRO A 28 4.57 7.19 -5.69
CA PRO A 28 5.68 8.09 -5.35
C PRO A 28 5.98 8.04 -3.83
N ASP A 29 7.18 8.49 -3.42
CA ASP A 29 7.58 8.45 -2.01
C ASP A 29 6.80 9.41 -1.11
N MET A 30 6.21 10.45 -1.70
CA MET A 30 5.35 11.41 -1.02
C MET A 30 4.00 11.45 -1.74
N ILE A 31 2.90 11.25 -1.01
CA ILE A 31 1.54 11.32 -1.55
C ILE A 31 0.64 12.18 -0.66
N ASP A 32 -0.47 12.69 -1.20
CA ASP A 32 -1.47 13.37 -0.38
C ASP A 32 -2.15 12.41 0.59
N ALA A 33 -2.47 12.89 1.80
CA ALA A 33 -3.08 12.10 2.84
C ALA A 33 -4.45 11.53 2.44
N GLN A 34 -5.24 12.23 1.61
CA GLN A 34 -6.54 11.74 1.14
C GLN A 34 -6.36 10.58 0.15
N ASP A 35 -5.38 10.69 -0.75
CA ASP A 35 -5.01 9.63 -1.67
C ASP A 35 -4.49 8.41 -0.90
N PHE A 36 -3.67 8.63 0.14
CA PHE A 36 -3.17 7.56 1.00
C PHE A 36 -4.29 6.76 1.65
N ILE A 37 -5.26 7.44 2.27
CA ILE A 37 -6.39 6.78 2.95
C ILE A 37 -7.20 5.94 1.96
N SER A 38 -7.45 6.49 0.77
CA SER A 38 -8.20 5.81 -0.28
C SER A 38 -7.49 4.55 -0.77
N LYS A 39 -6.18 4.63 -1.03
CA LYS A 39 -5.36 3.50 -1.48
C LYS A 39 -5.14 2.45 -0.40
N LEU A 40 -4.97 2.88 0.86
CA LEU A 40 -4.82 1.99 2.01
C LEU A 40 -6.02 1.03 2.14
N GLY A 41 -7.24 1.53 1.94
CA GLY A 41 -8.45 0.71 1.95
C GLY A 41 -8.44 -0.39 0.88
N THR A 42 -7.91 -0.09 -0.31
CA THR A 42 -7.76 -1.07 -1.40
C THR A 42 -6.69 -2.10 -1.09
N TRP A 43 -5.51 -1.68 -0.63
CA TRP A 43 -4.41 -2.59 -0.29
C TRP A 43 -4.80 -3.56 0.82
N LEU A 44 -5.47 -3.08 1.87
CA LEU A 44 -5.96 -3.94 2.97
C LEU A 44 -6.95 -5.00 2.48
N LYS A 45 -7.87 -4.64 1.57
CA LYS A 45 -8.81 -5.61 1.00
C LYS A 45 -8.08 -6.71 0.23
N LEU A 46 -7.08 -6.34 -0.57
CA LEU A 46 -6.31 -7.30 -1.37
C LEU A 46 -5.49 -8.26 -0.48
N VAL A 47 -4.81 -7.74 0.55
CA VAL A 47 -4.09 -8.59 1.53
C VAL A 47 -5.05 -9.59 2.18
N ASN A 48 -6.19 -9.11 2.67
CA ASN A 48 -7.19 -9.97 3.32
C ASN A 48 -7.80 -11.02 2.37
N MET A 49 -7.91 -10.71 1.08
CA MET A 49 -8.39 -11.67 0.09
C MET A 49 -7.36 -12.78 -0.13
N GLU A 50 -6.08 -12.46 -0.20
CA GLU A 50 -5.02 -13.46 -0.33
C GLU A 50 -4.89 -14.35 0.90
N GLU A 51 -5.01 -13.80 2.11
CA GLU A 51 -4.98 -14.59 3.35
C GLU A 51 -6.15 -15.58 3.44
N ARG A 52 -7.31 -15.26 2.85
CA ARG A 52 -8.48 -16.18 2.82
C ARG A 52 -8.36 -17.28 1.77
N GLN A 53 -7.44 -17.16 0.81
CA GLN A 53 -7.23 -18.15 -0.25
C GLN A 53 -6.09 -19.14 0.08
N LYS A 54 -5.40 -18.95 1.21
CA LYS A 54 -4.39 -19.86 1.76
C LYS A 54 -4.99 -20.78 2.83
#